data_AF-A0A3M1JB57-F1
#
_entry.id   AF-A0A3M1JB57-F1
#
_cell.length_a   1.000
_cell.length_b   1.000
_cell.length_c   1.000
_cell.angle_alpha   90.00
_cell.angle_beta   90.00
_cell.angle_gamma   90.00
#
_symmetry.space_group_name_H-M   'P 1'
#
loop_
_entity.id
_entity.type
_entity.pdbx_description
1 polymer ?
#
loop_
_entity_poly.entity_id
_entity_poly.type
_entity_poly.pdbx_seq_one_letter_code
_entity_poly.pdbx_strand_id
1 'polypeptide(L)'
;MGQALRWQEVEAGLMARKREIEAEIAAYPAPIPACDAQFNHLLEMQRLVRGELQRLELARREAGESAQAVGAFLASSRILESGQEGEGQ
;
A
#
# COMPACT_ATOMS: atom_id res chain seq x y z
N MET A 1 1.61 8.19 -23.43
CA MET A 1 1.13 8.84 -22.17
C MET A 1 0.49 7.86 -21.16
N GLY A 2 0.32 6.56 -21.44
CA GLY A 2 -0.38 5.64 -20.51
C GLY A 2 0.44 5.03 -19.35
N GLN A 3 1.75 5.26 -19.29
CA GLN A 3 2.64 4.57 -18.32
C GLN A 3 2.75 5.32 -16.99
N ALA A 4 2.96 6.64 -17.06
CA ALA A 4 2.96 7.53 -15.91
C ALA A 4 1.62 7.48 -15.17
N LEU A 5 0.52 7.27 -15.90
CA LEU A 5 -0.79 7.04 -15.31
C LEU A 5 -0.78 5.79 -14.43
N ARG A 6 -0.22 4.66 -14.90
CA ARG A 6 -0.20 3.43 -14.10
C ARG A 6 0.67 3.54 -12.85
N TRP A 7 1.83 4.19 -12.91
CA TRP A 7 2.63 4.43 -11.70
C TRP A 7 1.86 5.26 -10.67
N GLN A 8 1.15 6.30 -11.12
CA GLN A 8 0.29 7.12 -10.27
C GLN A 8 -0.87 6.34 -9.67
N GLU A 9 -1.53 5.46 -10.44
CA GLU A 9 -2.61 4.60 -9.92
C GLU A 9 -2.11 3.66 -8.82
N VAL A 10 -0.94 3.05 -9.02
CA VAL A 10 -0.32 2.16 -8.02
C VAL A 10 0.09 2.94 -6.76
N GLU A 11 0.71 4.10 -6.94
CA GLU A 11 1.06 5.01 -5.84
C GLU A 11 -0.19 5.47 -5.07
N ALA A 12 -1.25 5.86 -5.78
CA ALA A 12 -2.52 6.28 -5.20
C ALA A 12 -3.18 5.16 -4.40
N GLY A 13 -3.17 3.91 -4.89
CA GLY A 13 -3.68 2.75 -4.17
C GLY A 13 -2.92 2.48 -2.86
N LEU A 14 -1.58 2.54 -2.90
CA LEU A 14 -0.76 2.38 -1.70
C LEU A 14 -0.97 3.54 -0.71
N MET A 15 -1.09 4.78 -1.20
CA MET A 15 -1.39 5.94 -0.35
C MET A 15 -2.77 5.87 0.28
N ALA A 16 -3.79 5.42 -0.46
CA ALA A 16 -5.13 5.19 0.08
C ALA A 16 -5.08 4.16 1.21
N ARG A 17 -4.45 3.01 0.98
CA ARG A 17 -4.30 1.97 2.01
C ARG A 17 -3.55 2.46 3.25
N LYS A 18 -2.49 3.25 3.06
CA LYS A 18 -1.75 3.89 4.15
C LYS A 18 -2.67 4.77 5.01
N ARG A 19 -3.49 5.61 4.36
CA ARG A 19 -4.41 6.53 5.04
C ARG A 19 -5.50 5.77 5.79
N GLU A 20 -6.04 4.71 5.22
CA GLU A 20 -7.02 3.84 5.91
C GLU A 20 -6.42 3.27 7.20
N ILE A 21 -5.23 2.66 7.12
CA ILE A 21 -4.57 2.08 8.31
C ILE A 21 -4.27 3.16 9.35
N GLU A 22 -3.81 4.35 8.93
CA GLU A 22 -3.56 5.46 9.85
C GLU A 22 -4.86 5.97 10.50
N ALA A 23 -5.97 5.99 9.77
CA ALA A 23 -7.28 6.33 10.32
C ALA A 23 -7.76 5.27 11.32
N GLU A 24 -7.57 3.98 11.02
CA GLU A 24 -7.90 2.88 11.93
C GLU A 24 -7.06 2.93 13.21
N ILE A 25 -5.76 3.21 13.11
CA ILE A 25 -4.87 3.40 14.27
C ILE A 25 -5.30 4.63 15.09
N ALA A 26 -5.67 5.73 14.44
CA ALA A 26 -6.09 6.96 15.12
C ALA A 26 -7.46 6.83 15.79
N ALA A 27 -8.38 6.07 15.18
CA ALA A 27 -9.69 5.75 15.73
C ALA A 27 -9.64 4.60 16.75
N TYR A 28 -8.47 3.95 16.92
CA TYR A 28 -8.32 2.82 17.79
C TYR A 28 -8.53 3.24 19.26
N PRO A 29 -9.51 2.63 19.98
CA PRO A 29 -9.73 2.96 21.38
C PRO A 29 -8.49 2.64 22.22
N ALA A 30 -8.31 3.35 23.35
CA ALA A 30 -7.11 3.27 24.18
C ALA A 30 -6.67 1.80 24.41
N PRO A 31 -5.50 1.38 23.86
CA PRO A 31 -5.14 -0.02 23.81
C PRO A 31 -4.87 -0.54 25.22
N ILE A 32 -5.40 -1.72 25.55
CA ILE A 32 -4.93 -2.48 26.71
C ILE A 32 -3.54 -3.02 26.35
N PRO A 33 -2.46 -2.58 27.01
CA PRO A 33 -1.10 -2.89 26.58
C PRO A 33 -0.86 -4.41 26.53
N ALA A 34 -0.20 -4.87 25.46
CA ALA A 34 0.34 -6.22 25.23
C ALA A 34 -0.62 -7.35 24.77
N CYS A 35 -1.92 -7.12 24.55
CA CYS A 35 -2.84 -8.15 24.04
C CYS A 35 -3.56 -7.77 22.74
N ASP A 36 -3.26 -6.61 22.17
CA ASP A 36 -4.00 -6.11 21.04
C ASP A 36 -3.37 -6.58 19.71
N ALA A 37 -3.68 -7.82 19.35
CA ALA A 37 -3.25 -8.43 18.09
C ALA A 37 -3.71 -7.61 16.87
N GLN A 38 -4.86 -6.94 16.97
CA GLN A 38 -5.39 -6.09 15.91
C GLN A 38 -4.55 -4.82 15.74
N PHE A 39 -4.20 -4.13 16.82
CA PHE A 39 -3.32 -2.96 16.79
C PHE A 39 -1.92 -3.31 16.29
N ASN A 40 -1.36 -4.44 16.74
CA ASN A 40 -0.07 -4.93 16.24
C ASN A 40 -0.14 -5.26 14.73
N HIS A 41 -1.25 -5.84 14.27
CA HIS A 41 -1.48 -6.08 12.85
C HIS A 41 -1.57 -4.77 12.05
N LEU A 42 -2.28 -3.75 12.56
CA LEU A 42 -2.34 -2.43 11.93
C LEU A 42 -0.96 -1.78 11.82
N LEU A 43 -0.12 -1.89 12.86
CA LEU A 43 1.27 -1.39 12.82
C LEU A 43 2.12 -2.15 11.79
N GLU A 44 1.98 -3.48 11.71
CA GLU A 44 2.68 -4.28 10.71
C GLU A 44 2.23 -3.91 9.29
N MET A 45 0.93 -3.80 9.06
CA MET A 45 0.36 -3.35 7.79
C MET A 45 0.87 -1.96 7.40
N GLN A 46 0.94 -1.02 8.36
CA GLN A 46 1.50 0.31 8.13
C GLN A 46 2.97 0.21 7.70
N ARG A 47 3.77 -0.63 8.36
CA ARG A 47 5.18 -0.85 8.01
C ARG A 47 5.34 -1.42 6.61
N LEU A 48 4.51 -2.41 6.25
CA LEU A 48 4.53 -3.04 4.93
C LEU A 48 4.17 -2.05 3.82
N VAL A 49 3.09 -1.29 3.98
CA VAL A 49 2.66 -0.29 2.98
C VAL A 49 3.72 0.80 2.79
N ARG A 50 4.34 1.28 3.89
CA ARG A 50 5.44 2.25 3.80
C ARG A 50 6.65 1.66 3.07
N GLY A 51 6.98 0.39 3.33
CA GLY A 51 8.04 -0.33 2.63
C GLY A 51 7.78 -0.44 1.12
N GLU A 52 6.55 -0.77 0.73
CA GLU A 52 6.18 -0.87 -0.69
C GLU A 52 6.17 0.50 -1.39
N LEU A 53 5.76 1.59 -0.72
CA LEU A 53 5.88 2.94 -1.28
C LEU A 53 7.34 3.33 -1.56
N GLN A 54 8.26 2.99 -0.65
CA GLN A 54 9.69 3.23 -0.86
C GLN A 54 10.24 2.36 -2.00
N ARG A 55 9.80 1.10 -2.08
CA ARG A 55 10.17 0.18 -3.15
C ARG A 55 9.62 0.62 -4.52
N LEU A 56 8.41 1.18 -4.56
CA LEU A 56 7.82 1.77 -5.75
C LEU A 56 8.64 2.97 -6.25
N GLU A 57 9.05 3.87 -5.34
CA GLU A 57 9.87 5.02 -5.70
C GLU A 57 11.23 4.59 -6.28
N LEU A 58 11.86 3.58 -5.65
CA LEU A 58 13.11 3.02 -6.15
C LEU A 58 12.94 2.33 -7.51
N ALA A 59 11.90 1.51 -7.68
CA ALA A 59 11.61 0.84 -8.95
C ALA A 59 11.32 1.84 -10.07
N ARG A 60 10.58 2.92 -9.77
CA ARG A 60 10.32 4.01 -10.73
C ARG A 60 11.62 4.73 -11.13
N ARG A 61 12.56 4.91 -10.19
CA ARG A 61 13.87 5.51 -10.46
C ARG A 61 14.78 4.61 -11.29
N GLU A 62 14.86 3.32 -10.97
CA GLU A 62 15.79 2.39 -11.63
C GLU A 62 15.28 1.87 -12.99
N ALA A 63 14.00 1.48 -13.06
CA ALA A 63 13.42 0.86 -14.25
C ALA A 63 12.63 1.87 -15.13
N GLY A 64 12.51 3.11 -14.66
CA GLY A 64 11.86 4.21 -15.38
C GLY A 64 10.35 4.07 -15.50
N GLU A 65 9.75 4.95 -16.31
CA GLU A 65 8.29 4.99 -16.54
C GLU A 65 7.83 3.97 -17.60
N SER A 66 8.38 2.76 -17.58
CA SER A 66 8.05 1.70 -18.54
C SER A 66 6.93 0.79 -18.02
N ALA A 67 6.02 0.34 -18.91
CA ALA A 67 4.94 -0.59 -18.58
C ALA A 67 5.45 -1.91 -18.02
N GLN A 68 6.61 -2.36 -18.52
CA GLN A 68 7.24 -3.59 -18.09
C GLN A 68 7.73 -3.47 -16.66
N ALA A 69 8.26 -2.30 -16.27
CA ALA A 69 8.63 -2.02 -14.89
C ALA A 69 7.42 -1.99 -13.96
N VAL A 70 6.32 -1.36 -14.37
CA VAL A 70 5.05 -1.38 -13.61
C VAL A 70 4.54 -2.81 -13.44
N GLY A 71 4.51 -3.59 -14.53
CA GLY A 71 4.05 -4.98 -14.50
C GLY A 71 4.92 -5.88 -13.61
N ALA A 72 6.24 -5.70 -13.67
CA ALA A 72 7.18 -6.42 -12.81
C ALA A 72 7.02 -6.03 -11.33
N PHE A 73 6.81 -4.74 -11.05
CA PHE A 73 6.53 -4.27 -9.70
C PHE A 73 5.23 -4.90 -9.16
N LEU A 74 4.12 -4.79 -9.91
CA LEU A 74 2.83 -5.37 -9.55
C LEU A 74 2.90 -6.88 -9.32
N ALA A 75 3.56 -7.63 -10.21
CA ALA A 75 3.75 -9.08 -10.05
C ALA A 75 4.58 -9.45 -8.80
N SER A 76 5.37 -8.51 -8.28
CA SER A 76 6.22 -8.70 -7.11
C SER A 76 5.69 -8.05 -5.83
N SER A 77 4.57 -7.34 -5.92
CA SER A 77 3.96 -6.62 -4.79
C SER A 77 2.74 -7.40 -4.30
N ARG A 78 2.82 -7.92 -3.08
CA ARG A 78 1.75 -8.72 -2.47
C ARG A 78 0.72 -7.90 -1.69
N ILE A 79 0.96 -6.60 -1.53
CA ILE A 79 0.08 -5.70 -0.75
C ILE A 79 -1.13 -5.25 -1.57
N LEU A 80 -0.99 -5.17 -2.90
CA LEU A 80 -2.07 -4.73 -3.80
C LEU A 80 -3.05 -5.83 -4.17
N GLU A 81 -2.74 -7.10 -3.87
CA GLU A 81 -3.59 -8.26 -4.15
C GLU A 81 -4.82 -8.32 -3.21
N SER A 82 -4.81 -7.55 -2.12
CA SER A 82 -5.84 -7.58 -1.06
C SER A 82 -6.66 -6.28 -0.98
N GLY A 83 -7.01 -5.69 -2.13
CA GLY A 83 -7.72 -4.40 -2.19
C GLY A 83 -8.76 -4.26 -3.29
N GLN A 84 -9.28 -5.36 -3.86
CA GLN A 84 -10.33 -5.31 -4.87
C GLN A 84 -11.58 -6.09 -4.43
N GLU A 85 -12.20 -5.69 -3.32
CA GLU A 85 -13.61 -6.01 -3.02
C GLU A 85 -14.25 -4.80 -2.33
N GLY A 86 -14.87 -3.95 -3.12
CA GLY A 86 -15.57 -2.75 -2.68
C GLY A 86 -16.34 -2.05 -3.79
N GLU A 87 -16.76 -2.79 -4.83
CA GLU A 87 -17.79 -2.33 -5.76
C GLU A 87 -19.12 -2.98 -5.40
N GLY A 88 -20.13 -2.14 -5.15
CA GLY A 88 -21.54 -2.49 -5.34
C GLY A 88 -22.32 -2.86 -4.08
N GLN A 89 -23.07 -1.89 -3.54
CA GLN A 89 -24.52 -1.80 -3.76
C GLN A 89 -25.09 -0.49 -3.23
#